data_AF-A0A7S2PHL6-F1
#
_entry.id   AF-A0A7S2PHL6-F1
#
_cell.length_a   1.000
_cell.length_b   1.000
_cell.length_c   1.000
_cell.angle_alpha   90.00
_cell.angle_beta   90.00
_cell.angle_gamma   90.00
#
_symmetry.space_group_name_H-M   'P 1'
#
loop_
_entity.id
_entity.type
_entity.pdbx_description
1 polymer ?
#
loop_
_entity_poly.entity_id
_entity_poly.type
_entity_poly.pdbx_seq_one_letter_code
_entity_poly.pdbx_strand_id
1 'polypeptide(L)'
;KVVDEVAPEDEHKYKALMSLPIAEVRGMLQDLILPDAGQHRALVVRLLRHLRGLPPAPSDARIMGKWYAQQEAQERAEQEAQDAQERAEKERAQQELRRKAKEDAAKEQAMEATRRALEAAKRVPGPAAPKAKGPEPKRRRSSADATKVSAAGRAAAPVAATEVAPPVADAEAAAAEAAGDDSDSTSSESEDVADELERSDPSVVVPLSEADVKLFE
;
A
#
# COMPACT_ATOMS: atom_id res chain seq x y z
N LYS A 1 -26.52 10.74 34.55
CA LYS A 1 -26.53 9.26 34.65
C LYS A 1 -27.49 8.76 33.60
N VAL A 2 -26.99 8.41 32.41
CA VAL A 2 -27.79 7.67 31.43
C VAL A 2 -27.79 6.24 31.91
N VAL A 3 -28.91 5.77 32.42
CA VAL A 3 -29.09 4.37 32.79
C VAL A 3 -29.37 3.67 31.47
N ASP A 4 -28.40 2.95 30.94
CA ASP A 4 -28.62 2.03 29.82
C ASP A 4 -29.62 0.96 30.29
N GLU A 5 -30.90 1.20 30.01
CA GLU A 5 -31.99 0.28 30.33
C GLU A 5 -31.85 -0.96 29.45
N VAL A 6 -31.31 -2.03 30.04
CA VAL A 6 -31.44 -3.38 29.52
C VAL A 6 -32.88 -3.79 29.74
N ALA A 7 -33.57 -4.24 28.68
CA ALA A 7 -34.93 -4.75 28.80
C ALA A 7 -34.98 -5.85 29.87
N PRO A 8 -36.04 -5.93 30.70
CA PRO A 8 -36.12 -6.89 31.79
C PRO A 8 -36.00 -8.35 31.30
N GLU A 9 -36.46 -8.63 30.08
CA GLU A 9 -36.33 -9.94 29.42
C GLU A 9 -34.87 -10.35 29.14
N ASP A 10 -33.97 -9.36 29.04
CA ASP A 10 -32.56 -9.57 28.77
C ASP A 10 -31.70 -9.65 30.03
N GLU A 11 -32.29 -9.49 31.22
CA GLU A 11 -31.54 -9.50 32.47
C GLU A 11 -30.78 -10.83 32.66
N HIS A 12 -31.38 -11.96 32.24
CA HIS A 12 -30.74 -13.27 32.27
C HIS A 12 -29.55 -13.36 31.30
N LYS A 13 -29.69 -12.84 30.08
CA LYS A 13 -28.61 -12.83 29.08
C LYS A 13 -27.47 -11.93 29.51
N TYR A 14 -27.80 -10.76 30.06
CA TYR A 14 -26.83 -9.83 30.62
C TYR A 14 -26.06 -10.45 31.78
N LYS A 15 -26.73 -11.12 32.72
CA LYS A 15 -26.07 -11.83 33.83
C LYS A 15 -25.16 -12.96 33.32
N ALA A 16 -25.61 -13.72 32.32
CA ALA A 16 -24.81 -14.77 31.70
C ALA A 16 -23.55 -14.21 31.05
N LEU A 17 -23.66 -13.17 30.22
CA LEU A 17 -22.52 -12.52 29.57
C LEU A 17 -21.56 -11.86 30.57
N MET A 18 -22.08 -11.26 31.64
CA MET A 18 -21.26 -10.68 32.71
C MET A 18 -20.48 -11.71 33.52
N SER A 19 -20.86 -12.99 33.46
CA SER A 19 -20.14 -14.09 34.11
C SER A 19 -18.97 -14.62 33.26
N LEU A 20 -18.92 -14.27 31.97
CA LEU A 20 -17.83 -14.66 31.09
C LEU A 20 -16.56 -13.85 31.37
N PRO A 21 -15.37 -14.41 31.10
CA PRO A 21 -14.13 -13.65 31.10
C PRO A 21 -14.18 -12.49 30.10
N ILE A 22 -13.62 -11.34 30.48
CA ILE A 22 -13.56 -10.16 29.60
C ILE A 22 -12.89 -10.45 28.26
N ALA A 23 -11.94 -11.39 28.22
CA ALA A 23 -11.26 -11.82 27.00
C ALA A 23 -12.22 -12.46 26.00
N GLU A 24 -13.15 -13.31 26.47
CA GLU A 24 -14.16 -13.94 25.61
C GLU A 24 -15.16 -12.91 25.09
N VAL A 25 -15.60 -11.98 25.94
CA VAL A 25 -16.49 -10.89 25.52
C VAL A 25 -15.84 -10.00 24.47
N ARG A 26 -14.53 -9.73 24.60
CA ARG A 26 -13.77 -9.01 23.57
C ARG A 26 -13.66 -9.80 22.28
N GLY A 27 -13.39 -11.11 22.34
CA GLY A 27 -13.37 -11.97 21.15
C GLY A 27 -14.71 -11.91 20.39
N MET A 28 -15.83 -12.07 21.10
CA MET A 28 -17.16 -11.95 20.49
C MET A 28 -17.42 -10.58 19.85
N LEU A 29 -16.93 -9.49 20.44
CA LEU A 29 -17.05 -8.17 19.84
C LEU A 29 -16.17 -8.01 18.59
N GLN A 30 -14.96 -8.55 18.61
CA GLN A 30 -14.06 -8.53 17.45
C GLN A 30 -14.63 -9.33 16.27
N ASP A 31 -15.20 -10.51 16.54
CA ASP A 31 -15.85 -11.34 15.52
C ASP A 31 -17.04 -10.62 14.84
N LEU A 32 -17.70 -9.74 15.59
CA LEU A 32 -18.81 -8.91 15.10
C LEU A 32 -18.37 -7.54 14.56
N ILE A 33 -17.05 -7.28 14.48
CA ILE A 33 -16.50 -6.00 14.02
C ILE A 33 -17.03 -4.83 14.87
N LEU A 34 -17.18 -5.04 16.17
CA LEU A 34 -17.57 -4.02 17.13
C LEU A 34 -16.35 -3.57 17.94
N PRO A 35 -16.33 -2.31 18.41
CA PRO A 35 -15.26 -1.85 19.28
C PRO A 35 -15.15 -2.72 20.53
N ASP A 36 -13.93 -3.03 20.96
CA ASP A 36 -13.61 -3.88 22.11
C ASP A 36 -12.98 -3.09 23.29
N ALA A 37 -12.83 -1.78 23.12
CA ALA A 37 -12.39 -0.86 24.15
C ALA A 37 -13.50 -0.53 25.14
N GLY A 38 -13.14 -0.49 26.43
CA GLY A 38 -14.03 -0.09 27.53
C GLY A 38 -14.00 -1.03 28.73
N GLN A 39 -14.87 -0.73 29.70
CA GLN A 39 -15.12 -1.58 30.86
C GLN A 39 -15.98 -2.79 30.49
N HIS A 40 -15.84 -3.91 31.21
CA HIS A 40 -16.56 -5.15 30.94
C HIS A 40 -18.07 -4.95 30.76
N ARG A 41 -18.73 -4.19 31.64
CA ARG A 41 -20.15 -3.86 31.53
C ARG A 41 -20.51 -3.17 30.21
N ALA A 42 -19.70 -2.22 29.75
CA ALA A 42 -19.95 -1.51 28.50
C ALA A 42 -19.83 -2.46 27.29
N LEU A 43 -18.86 -3.37 27.31
CA LEU A 43 -18.68 -4.39 26.28
C LEU A 43 -19.91 -5.32 26.20
N VAL A 44 -20.42 -5.78 27.34
CA VAL A 44 -21.61 -6.64 27.39
C VAL A 44 -22.87 -5.91 26.89
N VAL A 45 -23.07 -4.64 27.29
CA VAL A 45 -24.20 -3.83 26.81
C VAL A 45 -24.12 -3.61 25.30
N ARG A 46 -22.92 -3.33 24.77
CA ARG A 46 -22.67 -3.16 23.33
C ARG A 46 -23.02 -4.43 22.56
N LEU A 47 -22.57 -5.59 23.04
CA LEU A 47 -22.87 -6.89 22.45
C LEU A 47 -24.38 -7.17 22.45
N LEU A 48 -25.06 -6.97 23.58
CA LEU A 48 -26.51 -7.18 23.68
C LEU A 48 -27.32 -6.25 22.77
N ARG A 49 -26.96 -4.96 22.70
CA ARG A 49 -27.62 -4.00 21.80
C ARG A 49 -27.50 -4.45 20.35
N HIS A 50 -26.30 -4.87 19.93
CA HIS A 50 -26.08 -5.36 18.57
C HIS A 50 -26.92 -6.62 18.26
N LEU A 51 -26.91 -7.61 19.17
CA LEU A 51 -27.72 -8.83 19.01
C LEU A 51 -29.24 -8.56 18.98
N ARG A 52 -29.68 -7.42 19.54
CA ARG A 52 -31.08 -6.97 19.52
C ARG A 52 -31.40 -6.04 18.35
N GLY A 53 -30.44 -5.72 17.49
CA GLY A 53 -30.63 -4.73 16.42
C GLY A 53 -30.88 -3.31 16.93
N LEU A 54 -30.48 -3.01 18.16
CA LEU A 54 -30.62 -1.69 18.76
C LEU A 54 -29.47 -0.77 18.35
N PRO A 55 -29.70 0.55 18.24
CA PRO A 55 -28.64 1.49 17.94
C PRO A 55 -27.57 1.48 19.05
N PRO A 56 -26.30 1.78 18.70
CA PRO A 56 -25.20 1.84 19.65
C PRO A 56 -25.48 2.90 20.72
N ALA A 57 -24.92 2.69 21.92
CA ALA A 57 -25.00 3.70 22.96
C ALA A 57 -24.29 5.00 22.50
N PRO A 58 -24.70 6.19 22.97
CA PRO A 58 -24.05 7.45 22.58
C PRO A 58 -22.55 7.49 22.89
N SER A 59 -22.12 6.81 23.95
CA SER A 59 -20.69 6.62 24.27
C SER A 59 -19.96 5.81 23.21
N ASP A 60 -20.62 4.80 22.66
CA ASP A 60 -20.07 3.86 21.70
C ASP A 60 -20.04 4.45 20.29
N ALA A 61 -21.02 5.29 19.95
CA ALA A 61 -21.05 6.02 18.69
C ALA A 61 -19.78 6.86 18.48
N ARG A 62 -19.26 7.50 19.54
CA ARG A 62 -18.00 8.25 19.47
C ARG A 62 -16.78 7.37 19.24
N ILE A 63 -16.76 6.19 19.85
CA ILE A 63 -15.67 5.23 19.70
C ILE A 63 -15.71 4.64 18.29
N MET A 64 -16.89 4.26 17.81
CA MET A 64 -17.08 3.77 16.44
C MET A 64 -16.68 4.80 15.40
N GLY A 65 -17.06 6.08 15.56
CA GLY A 65 -16.65 7.13 14.63
C GLY A 65 -15.14 7.25 14.49
N LYS A 66 -14.39 7.15 15.60
CA LYS A 66 -12.92 7.15 15.56
C LYS A 66 -12.36 5.89 14.91
N TRP A 67 -12.95 4.73 15.22
CA TRP A 67 -12.50 3.45 14.67
C TRP A 67 -12.72 3.36 13.16
N TYR A 68 -13.88 3.79 12.66
CA TYR A 68 -14.15 3.86 11.22
C TYR A 68 -13.24 4.87 10.51
N ALA A 69 -13.03 6.06 11.08
CA ALA A 69 -12.10 7.02 10.53
C ALA A 69 -10.66 6.49 10.50
N GLN A 70 -10.26 5.71 11.51
CA GLN A 70 -8.95 5.05 11.55
C GLN A 70 -8.83 3.96 10.48
N GLN A 71 -9.86 3.14 10.30
CA GLN A 71 -9.90 2.11 9.25
C GLN A 71 -9.82 2.74 7.85
N GLU A 72 -10.60 3.78 7.59
CA GLU A 72 -10.58 4.50 6.32
C GLU A 72 -9.22 5.16 6.06
N ALA A 73 -8.60 5.74 7.09
CA ALA A 73 -7.25 6.30 6.98
C ALA A 73 -6.20 5.22 6.70
N GLN A 74 -6.35 4.03 7.31
CA GLN A 74 -5.46 2.90 7.06
C GLN A 74 -5.61 2.38 5.63
N GLU A 75 -6.84 2.21 5.13
CA GLU A 75 -7.09 1.76 3.76
C GLU A 75 -6.51 2.73 2.73
N ARG A 76 -6.69 4.05 2.94
CA ARG A 76 -6.06 5.08 2.09
C ARG A 76 -4.54 5.01 2.12
N ALA A 77 -3.95 4.83 3.29
CA ALA A 77 -2.49 4.72 3.43
C ALA A 77 -1.95 3.47 2.74
N GLU A 78 -2.66 2.34 2.82
CA GLU A 78 -2.32 1.11 2.12
C GLU A 78 -2.43 1.28 0.59
N GLN A 79 -3.47 1.96 0.10
CA GLN A 79 -3.64 2.26 -1.31
C GLN A 79 -2.52 3.19 -1.82
N GLU A 80 -2.17 4.25 -1.09
CA GLU A 80 -1.07 5.15 -1.45
C GLU A 80 0.28 4.40 -1.48
N ALA A 81 0.50 3.48 -0.54
CA ALA A 81 1.69 2.65 -0.53
C ALA A 81 1.78 1.73 -1.75
N GLN A 82 0.65 1.14 -2.18
CA GLN A 82 0.59 0.33 -3.39
C GLN A 82 0.86 1.16 -4.64
N ASP A 83 0.23 2.34 -4.76
CA ASP A 83 0.47 3.27 -5.87
C ASP A 83 1.93 3.72 -5.95
N ALA A 84 2.55 3.99 -4.80
CA ALA A 84 3.96 4.36 -4.71
C ALA A 84 4.88 3.21 -5.16
N GLN A 85 4.56 1.97 -4.78
CA GLN A 85 5.30 0.79 -5.23
C GLN A 85 5.18 0.60 -6.74
N GLU A 86 3.96 0.69 -7.30
CA GLU A 86 3.74 0.55 -8.74
C GLU A 86 4.49 1.62 -9.54
N ARG A 87 4.48 2.88 -9.07
CA ARG A 87 5.27 3.96 -9.68
C ARG A 87 6.77 3.67 -9.65
N ALA A 88 7.28 3.20 -8.51
CA ALA A 88 8.69 2.84 -8.38
C ALA A 88 9.09 1.68 -9.30
N GLU A 89 8.22 0.68 -9.47
CA GLU A 89 8.45 -0.43 -10.41
C GLU A 89 8.42 0.02 -11.86
N LYS A 90 7.44 0.84 -12.25
CA LYS A 90 7.36 1.44 -13.58
C LYS A 90 8.61 2.27 -13.90
N GLU A 91 9.09 3.06 -12.94
CA GLU A 91 10.31 3.85 -13.10
C GLU A 91 11.54 2.94 -13.28
N ARG A 92 11.69 1.90 -12.47
CA ARG A 92 12.79 0.92 -12.60
C ARG A 92 12.77 0.24 -13.97
N ALA A 93 11.60 -0.19 -14.43
CA ALA A 93 11.45 -0.79 -15.76
C ALA A 93 11.85 0.20 -16.87
N GLN A 94 11.44 1.47 -16.75
CA GLN A 94 11.82 2.50 -17.72
C GLN A 94 13.33 2.78 -17.72
N GLN A 95 13.97 2.80 -16.54
CA GLN A 95 15.42 2.95 -16.42
C GLN A 95 16.18 1.76 -17.04
N GLU A 96 15.68 0.54 -16.84
CA GLU A 96 16.27 -0.66 -17.46
C GLU A 96 16.17 -0.63 -18.99
N LEU A 97 15.02 -0.23 -19.53
CA LEU A 97 14.83 -0.05 -20.97
C LEU A 97 15.80 1.00 -21.54
N ARG A 98 15.96 2.14 -20.85
CA ARG A 98 16.93 3.17 -21.23
C ARG A 98 18.38 2.67 -21.18
N ARG A 99 18.72 1.81 -20.21
CA ARG A 99 20.04 1.21 -20.11
C ARG A 99 20.31 0.24 -21.26
N LYS A 100 19.35 -0.63 -21.59
CA LYS A 100 19.45 -1.57 -22.73
C LYS A 100 19.59 -0.81 -24.05
N ALA A 101 18.78 0.21 -24.29
CA ALA A 101 18.87 1.03 -25.50
C ALA A 101 20.24 1.71 -25.67
N LYS A 102 20.85 2.20 -24.57
CA LYS A 102 22.20 2.76 -24.60
C LYS A 102 23.27 1.70 -24.90
N GLU A 103 23.13 0.50 -24.34
CA GLU A 103 24.04 -0.62 -24.59
C GLU A 103 23.98 -1.07 -26.06
N ASP A 104 22.79 -1.18 -26.62
CA ASP A 104 22.59 -1.58 -28.02
C ASP A 104 23.13 -0.51 -28.98
N ALA A 105 22.89 0.77 -28.71
CA ALA A 105 23.49 1.86 -29.48
C ALA A 105 25.03 1.84 -29.43
N ALA A 106 25.63 1.54 -28.28
CA ALA A 106 27.08 1.41 -28.14
C ALA A 106 27.63 0.20 -28.92
N LYS A 107 26.92 -0.93 -28.92
CA LYS A 107 27.29 -2.12 -29.72
C LYS A 107 27.23 -1.84 -31.22
N GLU A 108 26.20 -1.13 -31.68
CA GLU A 108 26.07 -0.74 -33.08
C GLU A 108 27.23 0.17 -33.52
N GLN A 109 27.57 1.18 -32.73
CA GLN A 109 28.73 2.05 -32.98
C GLN A 109 30.06 1.27 -33.01
N ALA A 110 30.24 0.30 -32.12
CA ALA A 110 31.42 -0.56 -32.11
C ALA A 110 31.50 -1.46 -33.36
N MET A 111 30.37 -2.00 -33.81
CA MET A 111 30.26 -2.78 -35.05
C MET A 111 30.52 -1.92 -36.29
N GLU A 112 30.03 -0.69 -36.32
CA GLU A 112 30.29 0.25 -37.42
C GLU A 112 31.77 0.65 -37.47
N ALA A 113 32.38 0.96 -36.31
CA ALA A 113 33.79 1.30 -36.22
C ALA A 113 34.70 0.15 -36.68
N THR A 114 34.40 -1.10 -36.31
CA THR A 114 35.14 -2.28 -36.78
C THR A 114 34.97 -2.49 -38.28
N ARG A 115 33.76 -2.31 -38.82
CA ARG A 115 33.51 -2.36 -40.27
C ARG A 115 34.32 -1.30 -41.03
N ARG A 116 34.35 -0.06 -40.53
CA ARG A 116 35.11 1.05 -41.13
C ARG A 116 36.62 0.82 -41.08
N ALA A 117 37.14 0.28 -39.97
CA ALA A 117 38.55 -0.07 -39.84
C ALA A 117 38.95 -1.17 -40.84
N LEU A 118 38.08 -2.17 -41.05
CA LEU A 118 38.30 -3.26 -42.00
C LEU A 118 38.27 -2.74 -43.46
N GLU A 119 37.36 -1.81 -43.79
CA GLU A 119 37.36 -1.15 -45.10
C GLU A 119 38.62 -0.31 -45.32
N ALA A 120 39.06 0.45 -44.31
CA ALA A 120 40.30 1.23 -44.39
C ALA A 120 41.52 0.33 -44.63
N ALA A 121 41.61 -0.81 -43.96
CA ALA A 121 42.68 -1.79 -44.16
C ALA A 121 42.73 -2.35 -45.60
N LYS A 122 41.58 -2.48 -46.28
CA LYS A 122 41.52 -2.91 -47.70
C LYS A 122 42.08 -1.85 -48.66
N ARG A 123 42.09 -0.57 -48.28
CA ARG A 123 42.58 0.53 -49.13
C ARG A 123 44.07 0.82 -48.98
N VAL A 124 44.75 0.23 -48.00
CA VAL A 124 46.21 0.41 -47.85
C VAL A 124 46.92 -0.46 -48.89
N PRO A 125 47.64 0.12 -49.88
CA PRO A 125 48.41 -0.65 -50.84
C PRO A 125 49.47 -1.46 -50.10
N GLY A 126 49.59 -2.74 -50.48
CA GLY A 126 50.34 -3.76 -49.74
C GLY A 126 51.70 -3.26 -49.24
N PRO A 127 52.03 -3.43 -47.95
CA PRO A 127 53.32 -3.01 -47.44
C PRO A 127 54.40 -3.78 -48.19
N ALA A 128 55.29 -3.04 -48.86
CA ALA A 128 56.51 -3.59 -49.42
C ALA A 128 57.22 -4.40 -48.32
N ALA A 129 57.37 -5.70 -48.56
CA ALA A 129 57.85 -6.67 -47.59
C ALA A 129 59.07 -6.16 -46.81
N PRO A 130 58.97 -5.92 -45.48
CA PRO A 130 60.14 -5.55 -44.70
C PRO A 130 61.05 -6.77 -44.58
N LYS A 131 62.25 -6.67 -45.16
CA LYS A 131 63.32 -7.66 -45.00
C LYS A 131 63.63 -7.84 -43.52
N ALA A 132 63.44 -9.06 -43.03
CA ALA A 132 63.64 -9.46 -41.65
C ALA A 132 65.10 -9.24 -41.20
N LYS A 133 65.26 -8.49 -40.10
CA LYS A 133 66.40 -8.62 -39.19
C LYS A 133 65.83 -8.51 -37.78
N GLY A 134 65.70 -9.66 -37.13
CA GLY A 134 65.11 -9.78 -35.80
C GLY A 134 65.95 -9.13 -34.72
N PRO A 135 65.29 -8.84 -33.58
CA PRO A 135 65.87 -9.14 -32.30
C PRO A 135 64.97 -10.07 -31.48
N GLU A 136 65.64 -11.01 -30.85
CA GLU A 136 65.21 -12.07 -29.96
C GLU A 136 64.32 -11.59 -28.79
N PRO A 137 63.16 -12.21 -28.52
CA PRO A 137 62.33 -11.81 -27.38
C PRO A 137 62.83 -12.48 -26.08
N LYS A 138 63.52 -11.69 -25.25
CA LYS A 138 63.83 -12.06 -23.87
C LYS A 138 62.53 -12.17 -23.06
N ARG A 139 62.20 -13.41 -22.70
CA ARG A 139 61.14 -13.81 -21.74
C ARG A 139 61.38 -13.10 -20.39
N ARG A 140 60.65 -12.02 -20.10
CA ARG A 140 60.53 -11.51 -18.73
C ARG A 140 59.27 -12.11 -18.11
N ARG A 141 59.49 -13.05 -17.20
CA ARG A 141 58.52 -13.47 -16.19
C ARG A 141 58.35 -12.30 -15.20
N SER A 142 57.15 -11.78 -15.06
CA SER A 142 56.70 -11.04 -13.88
C SER A 142 55.41 -11.73 -13.43
N SER A 143 55.49 -12.65 -12.48
CA SER A 143 55.13 -12.39 -11.07
C SER A 143 53.80 -11.66 -10.99
N ALA A 144 52.70 -12.40 -10.91
CA ALA A 144 52.06 -12.69 -9.62
C ALA A 144 51.70 -11.39 -8.91
N ASP A 145 50.51 -10.87 -9.20
CA ASP A 145 49.83 -9.99 -8.26
C ASP A 145 48.43 -10.57 -8.00
N ALA A 146 48.27 -10.96 -6.74
CA ALA A 146 47.15 -11.69 -6.21
C ALA A 146 46.08 -10.69 -5.79
N THR A 147 45.04 -10.49 -6.62
CA THR A 147 43.87 -9.75 -6.16
C THR A 147 42.98 -10.70 -5.35
N LYS A 148 43.28 -10.70 -4.06
CA LYS A 148 42.60 -11.36 -2.96
C LYS A 148 41.10 -11.06 -3.01
N VAL A 149 40.33 -12.12 -3.12
CA VAL A 149 38.88 -12.18 -2.90
C VAL A 149 38.63 -11.73 -1.46
N SER A 150 38.11 -10.51 -1.27
CA SER A 150 37.64 -10.08 0.04
C SER A 150 36.19 -10.49 0.19
N ALA A 151 36.00 -11.74 0.60
CA ALA A 151 34.79 -12.21 1.25
C ALA A 151 34.78 -11.65 2.69
N ALA A 152 34.35 -10.40 2.84
CA ALA A 152 33.75 -9.95 4.09
C ALA A 152 32.27 -10.33 3.97
N GLY A 153 31.75 -11.23 4.80
CA GLY A 153 31.76 -11.04 6.23
C GLY A 153 30.36 -10.59 6.60
N ARG A 154 29.47 -11.60 6.62
CA ARG A 154 28.13 -11.57 7.18
C ARG A 154 28.18 -10.97 8.58
N ALA A 155 27.68 -9.75 8.74
CA ALA A 155 27.19 -9.26 10.02
C ALA A 155 25.69 -9.01 9.84
N ALA A 156 24.91 -10.01 10.24
CA ALA A 156 23.52 -9.79 10.59
C ALA A 156 23.51 -8.80 11.77
N ALA A 157 23.26 -7.53 11.46
CA ALA A 157 22.81 -6.60 12.47
C ALA A 157 21.33 -6.91 12.75
N PRO A 158 20.92 -7.02 14.03
CA PRO A 158 19.52 -7.14 14.37
C PRO A 158 18.82 -5.88 13.86
N VAL A 159 17.69 -6.09 13.19
CA VAL A 159 16.63 -5.10 13.03
C VAL A 159 16.35 -4.50 14.40
N ALA A 160 16.97 -3.34 14.67
CA ALA A 160 16.49 -2.44 15.69
C ALA A 160 15.07 -2.09 15.27
N ALA A 161 14.11 -2.56 16.06
CA ALA A 161 12.77 -2.03 16.04
C ALA A 161 12.89 -0.54 16.29
N THR A 162 12.87 0.25 15.23
CA THR A 162 12.54 1.67 15.33
C THR A 162 11.07 1.67 15.72
N GLU A 163 10.89 1.71 17.04
CA GLU A 163 9.75 2.27 17.72
C GLU A 163 9.31 3.53 16.96
N VAL A 164 8.33 3.36 16.08
CA VAL A 164 7.58 4.46 15.50
C VAL A 164 6.80 5.03 16.68
N ALA A 165 7.41 5.99 17.36
CA ALA A 165 6.73 6.84 18.29
C ALA A 165 5.51 7.45 17.57
N PRO A 166 4.29 7.33 18.13
CA PRO A 166 3.15 7.99 17.54
C PRO A 166 3.42 9.50 17.51
N PRO A 167 3.06 10.21 16.42
CA PRO A 167 3.10 11.66 16.44
C PRO A 167 2.16 12.13 17.56
N VAL A 168 2.74 12.71 18.61
CA VAL A 168 2.03 13.54 19.56
C VAL A 168 1.48 14.73 18.78
N ALA A 169 0.20 14.65 18.44
CA ALA A 169 -0.56 15.78 17.95
C ALA A 169 -0.77 16.74 19.13
N ASP A 170 0.19 17.65 19.33
CA ASP A 170 -0.07 18.94 19.96
C ASP A 170 -0.98 19.75 19.02
N ALA A 171 -2.28 19.48 19.13
CA ALA A 171 -3.32 20.37 18.62
C ALA A 171 -3.63 21.39 19.72
N GLU A 172 -2.68 22.29 19.98
CA GLU A 172 -2.99 23.52 20.72
C GLU A 172 -3.57 24.54 19.75
N ALA A 173 -4.66 25.14 20.20
CA ALA A 173 -5.46 26.09 19.46
C ALA A 173 -4.68 27.34 19.05
N ALA A 174 -4.76 27.70 17.78
CA ALA A 174 -4.62 29.08 17.35
C ALA A 174 -5.67 29.35 16.26
N ALA A 175 -6.85 29.74 16.73
CA ALA A 175 -7.70 30.62 15.96
C ALA A 175 -6.95 31.94 15.75
N ALA A 176 -6.93 32.47 14.52
CA ALA A 176 -7.28 33.86 14.24
C ALA A 176 -7.09 34.19 12.75
N GLU A 177 -7.98 35.06 12.27
CA GLU A 177 -7.90 35.90 11.08
C GLU A 177 -8.00 35.25 9.70
N ALA A 178 -9.26 35.13 9.27
CA ALA A 178 -9.66 35.29 7.89
C ALA A 178 -9.32 36.72 7.40
N ALA A 179 -8.46 36.83 6.38
CA ALA A 179 -8.37 38.03 5.56
C ALA A 179 -7.80 37.69 4.18
N GLY A 180 -8.65 37.89 3.16
CA GLY A 180 -8.25 38.05 1.76
C GLY A 180 -8.03 36.77 0.98
N ASP A 181 -8.77 36.57 -0.11
CA ASP A 181 -8.36 37.19 -1.37
C ASP A 181 -9.41 36.89 -2.46
N ASP A 182 -9.98 37.96 -3.00
CA ASP A 182 -10.79 37.96 -4.20
C ASP A 182 -9.94 37.48 -5.39
N SER A 183 -10.12 36.23 -5.81
CA SER A 183 -9.64 35.76 -7.11
C SER A 183 -10.81 35.32 -7.98
N ASP A 184 -11.26 36.33 -8.70
CA ASP A 184 -12.04 36.33 -9.93
C ASP A 184 -11.36 35.47 -11.03
N SER A 185 -12.18 34.94 -11.94
CA SER A 185 -11.79 34.29 -13.21
C SER A 185 -11.11 32.91 -13.09
N THR A 186 -11.61 31.83 -13.69
CA THR A 186 -12.09 31.74 -15.08
C THR A 186 -13.18 30.69 -15.26
N SER A 187 -14.18 31.09 -16.03
CA SER A 187 -15.05 30.26 -16.85
C SER A 187 -14.35 28.98 -17.38
N SER A 188 -14.93 27.82 -17.07
CA SER A 188 -14.72 26.60 -17.83
C SER A 188 -16.07 25.89 -17.93
N GLU A 189 -16.82 26.40 -18.89
CA GLU A 189 -17.84 25.71 -19.67
C GLU A 189 -17.38 24.26 -19.89
N SER A 190 -17.90 23.34 -19.08
CA SER A 190 -17.83 21.91 -19.35
C SER A 190 -19.26 21.46 -19.56
N GLU A 191 -19.45 21.05 -20.80
CA GLU A 191 -20.68 20.66 -21.46
C GLU A 191 -21.49 19.66 -20.63
N ASP A 192 -22.80 19.94 -20.57
CA ASP A 192 -23.89 18.99 -20.41
C ASP A 192 -23.53 17.60 -20.97
N VAL A 193 -23.14 16.69 -20.09
CA VAL A 193 -23.39 15.26 -20.30
C VAL A 193 -24.56 14.92 -19.40
N ALA A 194 -25.75 15.02 -19.99
CA ALA A 194 -26.94 14.36 -19.51
C ALA A 194 -26.66 12.85 -19.51
N ASP A 195 -26.07 12.34 -18.42
CA ASP A 195 -26.08 10.92 -18.13
C ASP A 195 -27.36 10.62 -17.36
N GLU A 196 -28.31 10.11 -18.14
CA GLU A 196 -29.60 9.57 -17.77
C GLU A 196 -29.39 8.33 -16.87
N LEU A 197 -28.93 8.56 -15.63
CA LEU A 197 -28.94 7.52 -14.61
C LEU A 197 -30.37 7.40 -14.08
N GLU A 198 -31.06 6.48 -14.72
CA GLU A 198 -32.31 5.87 -14.32
C GLU A 198 -32.45 5.87 -12.80
N ARG A 199 -33.51 6.55 -12.35
CA ARG A 199 -34.14 6.31 -11.05
C ARG A 199 -34.50 4.83 -10.97
N SER A 200 -33.59 4.02 -10.46
CA SER A 200 -33.90 2.67 -10.01
C SER A 200 -34.77 2.82 -8.76
N ASP A 201 -36.09 2.76 -8.97
CA ASP A 201 -37.08 2.60 -7.92
C ASP A 201 -36.78 1.30 -7.14
N PRO A 202 -36.45 1.35 -5.83
CA PRO A 202 -36.33 0.15 -5.01
C PRO A 202 -37.74 -0.27 -4.57
N SER A 203 -38.57 -0.74 -5.50
CA SER A 203 -39.88 -1.32 -5.19
C SER A 203 -40.19 -2.53 -6.07
N VAL A 204 -39.21 -3.42 -6.25
CA VAL A 204 -39.51 -4.80 -6.67
C VAL A 204 -39.70 -5.63 -5.40
N VAL A 205 -40.91 -5.62 -4.88
CA VAL A 205 -41.39 -6.65 -3.95
C VAL A 205 -41.44 -7.95 -4.75
N VAL A 206 -40.41 -8.78 -4.64
CA VAL A 206 -40.44 -10.15 -5.18
C VAL A 206 -41.35 -10.97 -4.26
N PRO A 207 -42.51 -11.46 -4.72
CA PRO A 207 -43.28 -12.41 -3.95
C PRO A 207 -42.49 -13.72 -3.87
N LEU A 208 -42.06 -14.10 -2.66
CA LEU A 208 -41.55 -15.42 -2.38
C LEU A 208 -42.62 -16.45 -2.78
N SER A 209 -42.31 -17.28 -3.78
CA SER A 209 -43.16 -18.38 -4.19
C SER A 209 -43.20 -19.44 -3.09
N GLU A 210 -44.40 -19.95 -2.78
CA GLU A 210 -44.67 -20.98 -1.75
C GLU A 210 -43.97 -22.34 -1.99
N ALA A 211 -43.16 -22.47 -3.03
CA ALA A 211 -42.52 -23.73 -3.41
C ALA A 211 -41.37 -24.14 -2.47
N ASP A 212 -40.75 -23.20 -1.75
CA ASP A 212 -39.56 -23.47 -0.91
C ASP A 212 -39.86 -23.83 0.55
N VAL A 213 -41.14 -23.89 0.96
CA VAL A 213 -41.51 -24.17 2.37
C VAL A 213 -41.59 -25.67 2.69
N LYS A 214 -41.46 -26.57 1.71
CA LYS A 214 -41.65 -28.03 1.92
C LYS A 214 -40.37 -28.86 2.09
N LEU A 215 -39.20 -28.24 2.25
CA LEU A 215 -37.95 -28.99 2.43
C LEU A 215 -37.53 -29.17 3.91
N PHE A 216 -38.36 -28.76 4.87
CA PHE A 216 -38.06 -28.81 6.31
C PHE A 216 -39.22 -29.36 7.16
N GLU A 217 -39.89 -30.42 6.70
CA GLU A 217 -40.63 -31.36 7.56
C GLU A 217 -40.07 -32.77 7.43
#